data_AF-A0A3C0MYR2-F1
#
_entry.id   AF-A0A3C0MYR2-F1
#
_cell.length_a   1.000
_cell.length_b   1.000
_cell.length_c   1.000
_cell.angle_alpha   90.00
_cell.angle_beta   90.00
_cell.angle_gamma   90.00
#
_symmetry.space_group_name_H-M   'P 1'
#
loop_
_entity.id
_entity.type
_entity.pdbx_description
1 polymer ?
#
loop_
_entity_poly.entity_id
_entity_poly.type
_entity_poly.pdbx_seq_one_letter_code
_entity_poly.pdbx_strand_id
1 'polypeptide(L)'
;MAARFLKDDKEDIRSLHRRYLLWLYKTTKDELDKIERKLTQLDIDKRIEKALKKKASGLPRGVKETLGPGLKEWKEYIFQKESDAQKLKFNEDGSIVAGYLFLRLKLEAVADEVEARLGKKELARFKRLYEEACITRILEDTSGRR
;
A
#
# COMPACT_ATOMS: atom_id res chain seq x y z
N MET A 1 -24.57 26.56 -37.33
CA MET A 1 -23.67 26.94 -36.22
C MET A 1 -23.71 25.99 -35.01
N ALA A 2 -24.61 24.99 -34.93
CA ALA A 2 -24.66 24.05 -33.80
C ALA A 2 -23.75 22.81 -33.93
N ALA A 3 -23.35 22.41 -35.15
CA ALA A 3 -22.60 21.17 -35.38
C ALA A 3 -21.09 21.24 -35.00
N ARG A 4 -20.57 22.44 -34.68
CA ARG A 4 -19.16 22.64 -34.28
C ARG A 4 -18.93 22.52 -32.77
N PHE A 5 -20.00 22.43 -31.97
CA PHE A 5 -19.96 22.33 -30.51
C PHE A 5 -19.89 20.90 -29.96
N LEU A 6 -20.09 19.88 -30.82
CA LEU A 6 -20.21 18.47 -30.42
C LEU A 6 -19.16 17.55 -31.06
N LYS A 7 -18.07 18.12 -31.58
CA LYS A 7 -16.92 17.31 -31.99
C LYS A 7 -16.00 17.26 -30.80
N ASP A 8 -16.12 16.21 -29.99
CA ASP A 8 -15.05 15.87 -29.04
C ASP A 8 -13.76 15.81 -29.85
N ASP A 9 -12.82 16.73 -29.57
CA ASP A 9 -11.53 16.66 -30.22
C ASP A 9 -10.85 15.36 -29.75
N LYS A 10 -10.03 14.75 -30.60
CA LYS A 10 -9.23 13.57 -30.23
C LYS A 10 -8.38 13.86 -28.98
N GLU A 11 -8.01 15.12 -28.76
CA GLU A 11 -7.34 15.58 -27.55
C GLU A 11 -8.21 15.49 -26.29
N ASP A 12 -9.50 15.85 -26.38
CA ASP A 12 -10.44 15.78 -25.25
C ASP A 12 -10.70 14.32 -24.85
N ILE A 13 -10.91 13.43 -25.82
CA ILE A 13 -11.07 12.00 -25.58
C ILE A 13 -9.82 11.42 -24.92
N ARG A 14 -8.64 11.78 -25.43
CA ARG A 14 -7.36 11.33 -24.86
C ARG A 14 -7.17 11.85 -23.43
N SER A 15 -7.56 13.10 -23.17
CA SER A 15 -7.54 13.70 -21.83
C SER A 15 -8.49 13.00 -20.85
N LEU A 16 -9.69 12.64 -21.32
CA LEU A 16 -10.66 11.89 -20.52
C LEU A 16 -10.16 10.48 -20.18
N HIS A 17 -9.65 9.74 -21.18
CA HIS A 17 -9.04 8.42 -20.96
C HIS A 17 -7.89 8.49 -19.95
N ARG A 18 -7.02 9.51 -20.08
CA ARG A 18 -5.92 9.72 -19.15
C ARG A 18 -6.40 9.92 -17.71
N ARG A 19 -7.39 10.78 -17.48
CA ARG A 19 -7.94 11.02 -16.14
C ARG A 19 -8.60 9.76 -15.56
N TYR A 20 -9.35 9.04 -16.40
CA TYR A 20 -10.01 7.80 -15.98
C TYR A 20 -8.99 6.71 -15.62
N LEU A 21 -7.99 6.49 -16.46
CA LEU A 21 -6.94 5.50 -16.20
C LEU A 21 -6.10 5.84 -14.97
N LEU A 22 -5.80 7.13 -14.75
CA LEU A 22 -5.13 7.57 -13.52
C LEU A 22 -5.97 7.27 -12.28
N TRP A 23 -7.28 7.58 -12.33
CA TRP A 23 -8.20 7.28 -11.24
C TRP A 23 -8.27 5.77 -10.97
N LEU A 24 -8.40 4.96 -12.03
CA LEU A 24 -8.50 3.50 -11.92
C LEU A 24 -7.21 2.86 -11.39
N TYR A 25 -6.06 3.35 -11.85
CA TYR A 25 -4.75 2.96 -11.33
C TYR A 25 -4.65 3.28 -9.84
N LYS A 26 -4.97 4.53 -9.46
CA LYS A 26 -4.93 5.00 -8.07
C LYS A 26 -5.81 4.15 -7.16
N THR A 27 -7.08 3.95 -7.50
CA THR A 27 -8.03 3.25 -6.63
C THR A 27 -7.65 1.78 -6.44
N THR A 28 -7.27 1.11 -7.53
CA THR A 28 -6.83 -0.29 -7.48
C THR A 28 -5.52 -0.42 -6.67
N LYS A 29 -4.57 0.50 -6.86
CA LYS A 29 -3.31 0.52 -6.13
C LYS A 29 -3.51 0.83 -4.64
N ASP A 30 -4.39 1.78 -4.29
CA ASP A 30 -4.74 2.09 -2.90
C ASP A 30 -5.32 0.85 -2.18
N GLU A 31 -6.18 0.07 -2.86
CA GLU A 31 -6.74 -1.17 -2.31
C GLU A 31 -5.68 -2.25 -2.10
N LEU A 32 -4.82 -2.46 -3.10
CA LEU A 32 -3.72 -3.42 -3.00
C LEU A 32 -2.73 -3.02 -1.89
N ASP A 33 -2.39 -1.73 -1.81
CA ASP A 33 -1.45 -1.21 -0.82
C ASP A 33 -2.00 -1.26 0.60
N LYS A 34 -3.31 -1.22 0.81
CA LYS A 34 -3.88 -1.47 2.14
C LYS A 34 -3.52 -2.87 2.67
N ILE A 35 -3.49 -3.86 1.78
CA ILE A 35 -3.13 -5.24 2.12
C ILE A 35 -1.61 -5.34 2.28
N GLU A 36 -0.84 -4.91 1.28
CA GLU A 36 0.63 -4.99 1.28
C GLU A 36 1.27 -4.17 2.41
N ARG A 37 0.66 -3.05 2.81
CA ARG A 37 1.14 -2.22 3.92
C ARG A 37 1.09 -2.98 5.23
N LYS A 38 0.04 -3.76 5.51
CA LYS A 38 -0.06 -4.53 6.76
C LYS A 38 1.05 -5.57 6.86
N LEU A 39 1.35 -6.24 5.75
CA LEU A 39 2.44 -7.22 5.66
C LEU A 39 3.81 -6.55 5.78
N THR A 40 4.03 -5.45 5.05
CA THR A 40 5.28 -4.67 5.13
C THR A 40 5.51 -4.14 6.55
N GLN A 41 4.46 -3.63 7.20
CA GLN A 41 4.54 -3.18 8.58
C GLN A 41 4.92 -4.33 9.52
N LEU A 42 4.31 -5.51 9.36
CA LEU A 42 4.66 -6.69 10.16
C LEU A 42 6.13 -7.07 10.03
N ASP A 43 6.67 -7.06 8.80
CA ASP A 43 8.09 -7.34 8.54
C ASP A 43 9.01 -6.33 9.23
N ILE A 44 8.64 -5.05 9.21
CA ILE A 44 9.37 -3.98 9.91
C ILE A 44 9.25 -4.16 11.43
N ASP A 45 8.06 -4.43 11.96
CA ASP A 45 7.81 -4.59 13.39
C ASP A 45 8.59 -5.78 13.97
N LYS A 46 8.66 -6.91 13.24
CA LYS A 46 9.49 -8.07 13.59
C LYS A 46 10.98 -7.73 13.64
N ARG A 47 11.47 -6.91 12.71
CA ARG A 47 12.87 -6.42 12.73
C ARG A 47 13.12 -5.50 13.92
N ILE A 48 12.17 -4.62 14.24
CA ILE A 48 12.21 -3.75 15.41
C ILE A 48 12.25 -4.60 16.69
N GLU A 49 11.38 -5.62 16.83
CA GLU A 49 11.37 -6.52 17.99
C GLU A 49 12.73 -7.19 18.19
N LYS A 50 13.34 -7.72 17.12
CA LYS A 50 14.68 -8.31 17.18
C LYS A 50 15.73 -7.29 17.65
N ALA A 51 15.66 -6.07 17.15
CA ALA A 51 16.57 -4.99 17.55
C ALA A 51 16.36 -4.60 19.03
N LEU A 52 15.11 -4.51 19.50
CA LEU A 52 14.76 -4.21 20.89
C LEU A 52 15.28 -5.28 21.84
N LYS A 53 15.10 -6.58 21.52
CA LYS A 53 15.64 -7.69 22.31
C LYS A 53 17.17 -7.64 22.42
N LYS A 54 17.86 -7.35 21.31
CA LYS A 54 19.33 -7.20 21.29
C LYS A 54 19.80 -6.03 22.16
N LYS A 55 19.10 -4.89 22.11
CA LYS A 55 19.40 -3.75 22.97
C LYS A 55 19.16 -4.09 24.44
N ALA A 56 18.03 -4.73 24.75
CA ALA A 56 17.68 -5.12 26.11
C ALA A 56 18.63 -6.17 26.73
N SER A 57 19.23 -7.05 25.91
CA SER A 57 20.22 -8.02 26.42
C SER A 57 21.52 -7.38 26.90
N GLY A 58 21.85 -6.17 26.44
CA GLY A 58 23.04 -5.44 26.88
C GLY A 58 22.82 -4.56 28.11
N LEU A 59 21.60 -4.52 28.67
CA LEU A 59 21.27 -3.67 29.81
C LEU A 59 21.48 -4.39 31.15
N PRO A 60 21.77 -3.64 32.24
CA PRO A 60 21.82 -4.18 33.59
C PRO A 60 20.51 -4.88 33.97
N ARG A 61 20.59 -5.95 34.78
CA ARG A 61 19.45 -6.79 35.15
C ARG A 61 18.24 -6.00 35.67
N GLY A 62 18.45 -5.03 36.57
CA GLY A 62 17.35 -4.22 37.13
C GLY A 62 16.62 -3.36 36.08
N VAL A 63 17.32 -2.91 35.03
CA VAL A 63 16.71 -2.15 33.91
C VAL A 63 16.02 -3.09 32.92
N LYS A 64 16.54 -4.30 32.75
CA LYS A 64 15.92 -5.31 31.90
C LYS A 64 14.57 -5.78 32.45
N GLU A 65 14.47 -5.91 33.77
CA GLU A 65 13.24 -6.31 34.46
C GLU A 65 12.11 -5.26 34.28
N THR A 66 12.44 -3.96 34.26
CA THR A 66 11.44 -2.90 34.03
C THR A 66 10.94 -2.83 32.58
N LEU A 67 11.74 -3.29 31.60
CA LEU A 67 11.35 -3.36 30.18
C LEU A 67 10.53 -4.61 29.83
N GLY A 68 10.50 -5.61 30.71
CA GLY A 68 9.84 -6.90 30.48
C GLY A 68 8.38 -6.78 30.00
N PRO A 69 7.52 -5.99 30.67
CA PRO A 69 6.13 -5.79 30.25
C PRO A 69 6.00 -5.20 28.84
N GLY A 70 6.71 -4.12 28.53
CA GLY A 70 6.64 -3.47 27.21
C GLY A 70 7.15 -4.37 26.06
N LEU A 71 8.16 -5.20 26.31
CA LEU A 71 8.62 -6.19 25.33
C LEU A 71 7.58 -7.31 25.11
N LYS A 72 6.84 -7.68 26.16
CA LYS A 72 5.78 -8.68 26.07
C LYS A 72 4.59 -8.14 25.28
N GLU A 73 4.13 -6.93 25.61
CA GLU A 73 3.04 -6.24 24.90
C GLU A 73 3.37 -6.07 23.41
N TRP A 74 4.59 -5.64 23.09
CA TRP A 74 5.03 -5.50 21.70
C TRP A 74 5.01 -6.83 20.93
N LYS A 75 5.43 -7.92 21.59
CA LYS A 75 5.38 -9.27 21.00
C LYS A 75 3.94 -9.72 20.75
N GLU A 76 3.03 -9.48 21.69
CA GLU A 76 1.62 -9.82 21.56
C GLU A 76 0.96 -9.01 20.43
N TYR A 77 1.26 -7.72 20.32
CA TYR A 77 0.84 -6.87 19.21
C TYR A 77 1.26 -7.44 17.84
N ILE A 78 2.52 -7.82 17.69
CA ILE A 78 3.04 -8.40 16.44
C ILE A 78 2.32 -9.71 16.12
N PHE A 79 2.13 -10.58 17.11
CA PHE A 79 1.47 -11.87 16.93
C PHE A 79 0.02 -11.70 16.44
N GLN A 80 -0.74 -10.80 17.06
CA GLN A 80 -2.11 -10.51 16.64
C GLN A 80 -2.14 -9.94 15.21
N LYS A 81 -1.26 -8.98 14.92
CA LYS A 81 -1.13 -8.36 13.60
C LYS A 81 -0.76 -9.37 12.51
N GLU A 82 0.06 -10.37 12.83
CA GLU A 82 0.44 -11.44 11.89
C GLU A 82 -0.77 -12.24 11.42
N SER A 83 -1.60 -12.71 12.35
CA SER A 83 -2.82 -13.45 12.04
C SER A 83 -3.76 -12.63 11.13
N ASP A 84 -3.93 -11.34 11.46
CA ASP A 84 -4.83 -10.46 10.72
C ASP A 84 -4.30 -10.08 9.33
N ALA A 85 -2.98 -9.92 9.18
CA ALA A 85 -2.36 -9.59 7.91
C ALA A 85 -2.34 -10.79 6.96
N GLN A 86 -2.08 -12.00 7.46
CA GLN A 86 -2.03 -13.22 6.64
C GLN A 86 -3.38 -13.53 5.99
N LYS A 87 -4.49 -13.42 6.75
CA LYS A 87 -5.86 -13.67 6.26
C LYS A 87 -6.29 -12.79 5.08
N LEU A 88 -5.61 -11.67 4.84
CA LEU A 88 -5.92 -10.77 3.72
C LEU A 88 -5.28 -11.20 2.40
N LYS A 89 -4.24 -12.05 2.46
CA LYS A 89 -3.46 -12.47 1.28
C LYS A 89 -3.52 -13.98 1.06
N PHE A 90 -3.64 -14.76 2.13
CA PHE A 90 -3.64 -16.21 2.11
C PHE A 90 -4.88 -16.77 2.80
N ASN A 91 -5.42 -17.84 2.23
CA ASN A 91 -6.42 -18.71 2.86
C ASN A 91 -5.75 -19.60 3.91
N GLU A 92 -6.55 -20.31 4.71
CA GLU A 92 -6.06 -21.23 5.75
C GLU A 92 -5.19 -22.37 5.21
N ASP A 93 -5.44 -22.80 3.97
CA ASP A 93 -4.66 -23.82 3.26
C ASP A 93 -3.36 -23.28 2.63
N GLY A 94 -3.06 -21.99 2.81
CA GLY A 94 -1.89 -21.31 2.24
C GLY A 94 -2.06 -20.85 0.79
N SER A 95 -3.20 -21.11 0.15
CA SER A 95 -3.50 -20.59 -1.19
C SER A 95 -3.76 -19.09 -1.17
N ILE A 96 -3.58 -18.40 -2.30
CA ILE A 96 -3.79 -16.96 -2.38
C ILE A 96 -5.28 -16.63 -2.37
N VAL A 97 -5.68 -15.63 -1.59
CA VAL A 97 -7.05 -15.11 -1.58
C VAL A 97 -7.41 -14.56 -2.96
N ALA A 98 -8.51 -15.04 -3.55
CA ALA A 98 -8.93 -14.68 -4.91
C ALA A 98 -9.11 -13.16 -5.08
N GLY A 99 -9.63 -12.46 -4.07
CA GLY A 99 -9.77 -10.99 -4.11
C GLY A 99 -8.43 -10.26 -4.21
N TYR A 100 -7.41 -10.71 -3.48
CA TYR A 100 -6.06 -10.17 -3.60
C TYR A 100 -5.47 -10.43 -4.99
N LEU A 101 -5.62 -11.66 -5.51
CA LEU A 101 -5.15 -12.00 -6.85
C LEU A 101 -5.84 -11.17 -7.94
N PHE A 102 -7.15 -10.97 -7.82
CA PHE A 102 -7.90 -10.11 -8.73
C PHE A 102 -7.39 -8.67 -8.71
N LEU A 103 -7.11 -8.09 -7.54
CA LEU A 103 -6.53 -6.74 -7.45
C LEU A 103 -5.17 -6.63 -8.13
N ARG A 104 -4.32 -7.66 -7.98
CA ARG A 104 -3.02 -7.74 -8.65
C ARG A 104 -3.18 -7.74 -10.17
N LEU A 105 -4.01 -8.65 -10.69
CA LEU A 105 -4.26 -8.79 -12.13
C LEU A 105 -4.94 -7.55 -12.71
N LYS A 106 -5.89 -6.95 -11.98
CA LYS A 106 -6.55 -5.70 -12.37
C LYS A 106 -5.56 -4.56 -12.47
N LEU A 107 -4.66 -4.40 -11.50
CA LEU A 107 -3.66 -3.33 -11.53
C LEU A 107 -2.70 -3.50 -12.72
N GLU A 108 -2.29 -4.73 -13.00
CA GLU A 108 -1.45 -5.07 -14.15
C GLU A 108 -2.15 -4.73 -15.48
N ALA A 109 -3.39 -5.18 -15.66
CA ALA A 109 -4.18 -4.85 -16.85
C ALA A 109 -4.39 -3.33 -17.03
N VAL A 110 -4.58 -2.59 -15.94
CA VAL A 110 -4.67 -1.12 -16.00
C VAL A 110 -3.33 -0.50 -16.41
N ALA A 111 -2.21 -1.03 -15.92
CA ALA A 111 -0.88 -0.56 -16.31
C ALA A 111 -0.62 -0.80 -17.80
N ASP A 112 -0.97 -1.98 -18.30
CA ASP A 112 -0.85 -2.34 -19.71
C ASP A 112 -1.69 -1.42 -20.60
N GLU A 113 -2.92 -1.12 -20.20
CA GLU A 113 -3.80 -0.20 -20.95
C GLU A 113 -3.25 1.23 -20.96
N VAL A 114 -2.62 1.68 -19.87
CA VAL A 114 -1.90 2.97 -19.82
C VAL A 114 -0.72 2.96 -20.78
N GLU A 115 0.09 1.89 -20.79
CA GLU A 115 1.23 1.80 -21.72
C GLU A 115 0.77 1.79 -23.18
N ALA A 116 -0.28 1.02 -23.50
CA ALA A 116 -0.82 0.91 -24.85
C ALA A 116 -1.39 2.25 -25.37
N ARG A 117 -2.13 2.99 -24.53
CA ARG A 117 -2.79 4.24 -24.94
C ARG A 117 -1.95 5.50 -24.78
N LEU A 118 -1.15 5.57 -23.73
CA LEU A 118 -0.48 6.79 -23.30
C LEU A 118 1.05 6.66 -23.29
N GLY A 119 1.57 5.44 -23.32
CA GLY A 119 2.99 5.13 -23.36
C GLY A 119 3.63 4.93 -21.98
N LYS A 120 4.78 4.25 -21.97
CA LYS A 120 5.53 3.89 -20.75
C LYS A 120 5.91 5.09 -19.88
N LYS A 121 6.20 6.23 -20.49
CA LYS A 121 6.51 7.48 -19.76
C LYS A 121 5.32 7.95 -18.92
N GLU A 122 4.11 7.77 -19.42
CA GLU A 122 2.90 8.17 -18.70
C GLU A 122 2.60 7.21 -17.54
N LEU A 123 2.82 5.90 -17.73
CA LEU A 123 2.72 4.95 -16.61
C LEU A 123 3.72 5.28 -15.50
N ALA A 124 4.97 5.60 -15.85
CA ALA A 124 5.98 6.02 -14.87
C ALA A 124 5.54 7.29 -14.13
N ARG A 125 4.92 8.24 -14.84
CA ARG A 125 4.34 9.43 -14.23
C ARG A 125 3.19 9.09 -13.27
N PHE A 126 2.29 8.19 -13.62
CA PHE A 126 1.20 7.76 -12.74
C PHE A 126 1.72 7.12 -11.45
N LYS A 127 2.72 6.25 -11.56
CA LYS A 127 3.43 5.65 -10.42
C LYS A 127 3.99 6.74 -9.50
N ARG A 128 4.72 7.70 -10.06
CA ARG A 128 5.30 8.82 -9.30
C ARG A 128 4.24 9.68 -8.61
N LEU A 129 3.19 10.09 -9.32
CA LEU A 129 2.10 10.90 -8.75
C LEU A 129 1.39 10.16 -7.61
N TYR A 130 1.21 8.86 -7.75
CA TYR A 130 0.63 8.03 -6.69
C TYR A 130 1.52 8.00 -5.44
N GLU A 131 2.83 7.79 -5.60
CA GLU A 131 3.78 7.79 -4.47
C GLU A 131 3.86 9.17 -3.80
N GLU A 132 3.95 10.25 -4.57
CA GLU A 132 3.92 11.63 -4.06
C GLU A 132 2.65 11.87 -3.23
N ALA A 133 1.48 11.47 -3.75
CA ALA A 133 0.22 11.60 -3.02
C ALA A 133 0.16 10.70 -1.76
N CYS A 134 0.84 9.55 -1.72
CA CYS A 134 0.95 8.73 -0.52
C CYS A 134 1.82 9.41 0.54
N ILE A 135 2.97 9.93 0.15
CA ILE A 135 3.90 10.62 1.05
C ILE A 135 3.24 11.88 1.62
N THR A 136 2.63 12.70 0.77
CA THR A 136 1.91 13.92 1.21
C THR A 136 0.83 13.57 2.24
N ARG A 137 0.01 12.54 1.98
CA ARG A 137 -1.00 12.08 2.95
C ARG A 137 -0.40 11.67 4.30
N ILE A 138 0.77 11.03 4.31
CA ILE A 138 1.45 10.63 5.56
C ILE A 138 1.96 11.87 6.31
N LEU A 139 2.54 12.83 5.61
CA LEU A 139 3.10 14.05 6.20
C LEU A 139 2.01 14.99 6.73
N GLU A 140 0.86 15.03 6.06
CA GLU A 140 -0.29 15.88 6.40
C GLU A 140 -1.29 15.18 7.34
N ASP A 141 -1.04 13.93 7.73
CA ASP A 141 -1.93 13.20 8.64
C ASP A 141 -1.89 13.81 10.04
N THR A 142 -2.89 14.65 10.34
CA THR A 142 -3.08 15.30 11.64
C THR A 142 -3.90 14.46 12.61
N SER A 143 -4.28 13.22 12.24
CA SER A 143 -5.30 12.47 12.97
C SER A 143 -4.93 12.08 14.39
N GLY A 144 -3.69 12.29 14.85
CA GLY A 144 -3.26 12.06 16.23
C GLY A 144 -3.43 10.61 16.71
N ARG A 145 -3.84 9.69 15.83
CA ARG A 145 -4.03 8.26 16.12
C ARG A 145 -2.65 7.60 16.15
N ARG A 146 -1.99 7.76 17.29
CA ARG A 146 -0.98 6.82 17.77
C ARG A 146 -1.67 5.65 18.43
#